data_AF-A0A967BBA6-F1
#
_entry.id   AF-A0A967BBA6-F1
#
_cell.length_a   1.000
_cell.length_b   1.000
_cell.length_c   1.000
_cell.angle_alpha   90.00
_cell.angle_beta   90.00
_cell.angle_gamma   90.00
#
_symmetry.space_group_name_H-M   'P 1'
#
loop_
_entity.id
_entity.type
_entity.pdbx_description
1 polymer ?
#
loop_
_entity_poly.entity_id
_entity_poly.type
_entity_poly.pdbx_seq_one_letter_code
_entity_poly.pdbx_strand_id
1 'polypeptide(L)'
;MPRTPLDSLLKIRRQELDEAKKLLSEALARSVMASDAVKNAEQDMVRERNAAIDLAANDQAVEAYSRWLPVGRAALDRARRSERDATAEVESCRMRVNLARSALEVAEKLAEKRAKEQQVLAEKREQAALDDLSAQKHRSPQD
;
A
#
# COMPACT_ATOMS: atom_id res chain seq x y z
N MET A 1 -26.26 18.72 -1.08
CA MET A 1 -26.51 17.27 -0.90
C MET A 1 -26.09 16.88 0.51
N PRO A 2 -26.97 16.36 1.37
CA PRO A 2 -26.57 15.88 2.69
C PRO A 2 -25.59 14.71 2.51
N ARG A 3 -24.43 14.77 3.19
CA ARG A 3 -23.46 13.66 3.20
C ARG A 3 -24.11 12.46 3.86
N THR A 4 -24.26 11.36 3.13
CA THR A 4 -24.73 10.12 3.71
C THR A 4 -23.60 9.46 4.52
N PRO A 5 -23.92 8.61 5.50
CA PRO A 5 -22.91 7.79 6.17
C PRO A 5 -22.06 6.96 5.18
N LEU A 6 -22.64 6.56 4.04
CA LEU A 6 -21.95 5.79 3.02
C LEU A 6 -20.94 6.63 2.23
N ASP A 7 -21.24 7.89 1.94
CA ASP A 7 -20.27 8.81 1.32
C ASP A 7 -19.07 9.05 2.22
N SER A 8 -19.32 9.14 3.53
CA SER A 8 -18.26 9.28 4.53
C SER A 8 -17.40 8.02 4.62
N LEU A 9 -18.02 6.84 4.60
CA LEU A 9 -17.31 5.56 4.56
C LEU A 9 -16.44 5.43 3.30
N LEU A 10 -16.97 5.76 2.12
CA LEU A 10 -16.20 5.73 0.86
C LEU A 10 -14.99 6.66 0.91
N LYS A 11 -15.17 7.87 1.47
CA LYS A 11 -14.07 8.82 1.66
C LYS A 11 -12.97 8.22 2.54
N ILE A 12 -13.34 7.63 3.69
CA ILE A 12 -12.39 6.99 4.61
C ILE A 12 -11.66 5.85 3.92
N ARG A 13 -12.37 4.96 3.20
CA ARG A 13 -11.74 3.82 2.51
C ARG A 13 -10.77 4.25 1.40
N ARG A 14 -11.06 5.34 0.70
CA ARG A 14 -10.11 5.92 -0.27
C ARG A 14 -8.86 6.45 0.42
N GLN A 15 -9.03 7.17 1.53
CA GLN A 15 -7.92 7.69 2.33
C GLN A 15 -7.04 6.56 2.87
N GLU A 16 -7.63 5.49 3.40
CA GLU A 16 -6.90 4.32 3.88
C GLU A 16 -6.10 3.63 2.76
N LEU A 17 -6.68 3.51 1.55
CA LEU A 17 -5.98 2.94 0.41
C LEU A 17 -4.79 3.82 -0.02
N ASP A 18 -4.97 5.14 -0.04
CA ASP A 18 -3.91 6.08 -0.39
C ASP A 18 -2.78 6.07 0.65
N GLU A 19 -3.12 6.00 1.94
CA GLU A 19 -2.15 5.84 3.03
C GLU A 19 -1.40 4.51 2.93
N ALA A 20 -2.10 3.40 2.67
CA ALA A 20 -1.45 2.09 2.48
C ALA A 20 -0.47 2.09 1.30
N LYS A 21 -0.82 2.75 0.19
CA LYS A 21 0.08 2.92 -0.97
C LYS A 21 1.30 3.77 -0.62
N LYS A 22 1.11 4.86 0.14
CA LYS A 22 2.21 5.70 0.61
C LYS A 22 3.19 4.89 1.47
N LEU A 23 2.68 4.14 2.44
CA LEU A 23 3.50 3.27 3.29
C LEU A 23 4.24 2.20 2.48
N LEU A 24 3.60 1.60 1.47
CA LEU A 24 4.27 0.67 0.56
C LEU A 24 5.40 1.33 -0.22
N SER A 25 5.19 2.55 -0.73
CA SER A 25 6.24 3.30 -1.42
C SER A 25 7.43 3.58 -0.52
N GLU A 26 7.19 3.97 0.73
CA GLU A 26 8.24 4.21 1.71
C GLU A 26 8.99 2.92 2.09
N ALA A 27 8.28 1.81 2.27
CA ALA A 27 8.89 0.50 2.55
C ALA A 27 9.75 0.02 1.38
N LEU A 28 9.29 0.22 0.13
CA LEU A 28 10.08 -0.10 -1.06
C LEU A 28 11.37 0.73 -1.13
N ALA A 29 11.30 2.03 -0.83
CA ALA A 29 12.50 2.88 -0.77
C ALA A 29 13.48 2.38 0.30
N ARG A 30 13.00 2.02 1.50
CA ARG A 30 13.83 1.41 2.56
C ARG A 30 14.45 0.08 2.13
N SER A 31 13.70 -0.75 1.42
CA SER A 31 14.17 -2.05 0.91
C SER A 31 15.32 -1.87 -0.10
N VAL A 32 15.21 -0.90 -1.01
CA VAL A 32 16.30 -0.56 -1.94
C VAL A 32 17.54 -0.10 -1.18
N MET A 33 17.39 0.84 -0.24
CA MET A 33 18.51 1.32 0.57
C MET A 33 19.20 0.20 1.38
N ALA A 34 18.42 -0.73 1.93
CA ALA A 34 18.94 -1.86 2.68
C ALA A 34 19.71 -2.84 1.78
N SER A 35 19.22 -3.09 0.57
CA SER A 35 19.92 -3.93 -0.42
C SER A 35 21.22 -3.28 -0.89
N ASP A 36 21.21 -1.97 -1.15
CA ASP A 36 22.43 -1.21 -1.46
C ASP A 36 23.45 -1.26 -0.31
N ALA A 37 22.99 -1.21 0.95
CA ALA A 37 23.86 -1.34 2.11
C ALA A 37 24.53 -2.72 2.19
N VAL A 38 23.82 -3.80 1.84
CA VAL A 38 24.42 -5.14 1.73
C VAL A 38 25.48 -5.17 0.64
N LYS A 39 25.16 -4.67 -0.55
CA LYS A 39 26.10 -4.59 -1.67
C LYS A 39 27.35 -3.81 -1.32
N ASN A 40 27.20 -2.66 -0.66
CA ASN A 40 28.33 -1.84 -0.23
C ASN A 40 29.19 -2.57 0.82
N ALA A 41 28.57 -3.22 1.80
CA ALA A 41 29.30 -4.01 2.80
C ALA A 41 30.06 -5.20 2.17
N GLU A 42 29.48 -5.85 1.17
CA GLU A 42 30.15 -6.93 0.42
C GLU A 42 31.32 -6.39 -0.42
N GLN A 43 31.15 -5.22 -1.04
CA GLN A 43 32.23 -4.54 -1.76
C GLN A 43 33.37 -4.14 -0.83
N ASP A 44 33.07 -3.61 0.37
CA ASP A 44 34.08 -3.31 1.38
C ASP A 44 34.84 -4.58 1.79
N MET A 45 34.15 -5.70 2.03
CA MET A 45 34.78 -7.00 2.33
C MET A 45 35.76 -7.44 1.24
N VAL A 46 35.39 -7.27 -0.04
CA VAL A 46 36.27 -7.59 -1.16
C VAL A 46 37.44 -6.61 -1.24
N ARG A 47 37.21 -5.31 -1.08
CA ARG A 47 38.24 -4.28 -1.13
C ARG A 47 39.30 -4.50 -0.06
N GLU A 48 38.89 -4.65 1.19
CA GLU A 48 39.81 -4.84 2.31
C GLU A 48 40.57 -6.16 2.20
N ARG A 49 39.92 -7.24 1.75
CA ARG A 49 40.60 -8.50 1.45
C ARG A 49 41.66 -8.32 0.37
N ASN A 50 41.31 -7.67 -0.74
CA ASN A 50 42.22 -7.48 -1.87
C ASN A 50 43.45 -6.65 -1.47
N ALA A 51 43.26 -5.61 -0.65
CA ALA A 51 44.37 -4.83 -0.10
C ALA A 51 45.31 -5.67 0.78
N ALA A 52 44.77 -6.61 1.55
CA ALA A 52 45.55 -7.46 2.44
C ALA A 52 46.34 -8.57 1.72
N ILE A 53 45.87 -9.03 0.56
CA ILE A 53 46.52 -10.11 -0.22
C ILE A 53 47.37 -9.59 -1.38
N ASP A 54 47.43 -8.27 -1.57
CA ASP A 54 48.30 -7.66 -2.58
C ASP A 54 49.76 -8.05 -2.30
N LEU A 55 50.48 -8.44 -3.35
CA LEU A 55 51.89 -8.82 -3.25
C LEU A 55 52.80 -7.66 -2.84
N ALA A 56 52.33 -6.42 -3.03
CA ALA A 56 53.00 -5.22 -2.56
C ALA A 56 52.63 -4.83 -1.11
N ALA A 57 51.68 -5.54 -0.48
CA ALA A 57 51.27 -5.25 0.89
C ALA A 57 52.34 -5.64 1.90
N ASN A 58 52.49 -4.83 2.95
CA ASN A 58 53.36 -5.13 4.09
C ASN A 58 52.58 -5.82 5.21
N ASP A 59 53.30 -6.36 6.20
CA ASP A 59 52.70 -7.03 7.37
C ASP A 59 51.68 -6.13 8.10
N GLN A 60 51.90 -4.82 8.11
CA GLN A 60 50.98 -3.85 8.71
C GLN A 60 49.60 -3.83 8.02
N ALA A 61 49.54 -4.00 6.70
CA ALA A 61 48.28 -4.10 5.95
C ALA A 61 47.51 -5.38 6.30
N VAL A 62 48.22 -6.50 6.47
CA VAL A 62 47.62 -7.78 6.89
C VAL A 62 47.10 -7.69 8.32
N GLU A 63 47.87 -7.07 9.23
CA GLU A 63 47.43 -6.82 10.60
C GLU A 63 46.20 -5.90 10.64
N ALA A 64 46.20 -4.82 9.86
CA ALA A 64 45.07 -3.90 9.76
C ALA A 64 43.80 -4.64 9.30
N TYR A 65 43.91 -5.48 8.27
CA TYR A 65 42.81 -6.32 7.80
C TYR A 65 42.32 -7.30 8.87
N SER A 66 43.23 -7.97 9.60
CA SER A 66 42.84 -8.90 10.66
C SER A 66 42.07 -8.22 11.81
N ARG A 67 42.45 -6.98 12.16
CA ARG A 67 41.73 -6.15 13.14
C ARG A 67 40.39 -5.65 12.61
N TRP A 68 40.32 -5.33 11.32
CA TRP A 68 39.10 -4.84 10.68
C TRP A 68 38.06 -5.94 10.43
N LEU A 69 38.49 -7.16 10.09
CA LEU A 69 37.63 -8.25 9.62
C LEU A 69 36.43 -8.56 10.53
N PRO A 70 36.56 -8.61 11.88
CA PRO A 70 35.41 -8.79 12.77
C PRO A 70 34.38 -7.67 12.64
N VAL A 71 34.84 -6.42 12.48
CA VAL A 71 33.98 -5.24 12.31
C VAL A 71 33.26 -5.28 10.97
N GLY A 72 33.99 -5.62 9.89
CA GLY A 72 33.42 -5.78 8.55
C GLY A 72 32.35 -6.87 8.49
N ARG A 73 32.61 -8.04 9.09
CA ARG A 73 31.61 -9.13 9.20
C ARG A 73 30.38 -8.69 9.97
N ALA A 74 30.56 -8.04 11.12
CA ALA A 74 29.44 -7.53 11.90
C ALA A 74 28.62 -6.47 11.14
N ALA A 75 29.26 -5.64 10.32
CA ALA A 75 28.58 -4.68 9.46
C ALA A 75 27.76 -5.37 8.36
N LEU A 76 28.33 -6.36 7.68
CA LEU A 76 27.62 -7.16 6.69
C LEU A 76 26.42 -7.91 7.29
N ASP A 77 26.58 -8.50 8.46
CA ASP A 77 25.48 -9.19 9.16
C ASP A 77 24.36 -8.23 9.56
N ARG A 78 24.69 -7.00 10.01
CA ARG A 78 23.70 -5.96 10.27
C ARG A 78 22.97 -5.53 9.00
N ALA A 79 23.69 -5.32 7.90
CA ALA A 79 23.09 -4.95 6.62
C ALA A 79 22.12 -6.05 6.13
N ARG A 80 22.52 -7.32 6.19
CA ARG A 80 21.67 -8.45 5.81
C ARG A 80 20.43 -8.61 6.69
N ARG A 81 20.54 -8.36 8.00
CA ARG A 81 19.37 -8.31 8.88
C ARG A 81 18.43 -7.19 8.47
N SER A 82 18.95 -5.98 8.25
CA SER A 82 18.15 -4.84 7.80
C SER A 82 17.45 -5.10 6.46
N GLU A 83 18.11 -5.79 5.52
CA GLU A 83 17.51 -6.16 4.23
C GLU A 83 16.34 -7.14 4.39
N ARG A 84 16.50 -8.15 5.27
CA ARG A 84 15.41 -9.09 5.58
C ARG A 84 14.23 -8.40 6.25
N ASP A 85 14.51 -7.53 7.22
CA ASP A 85 13.48 -6.77 7.93
C ASP A 85 12.72 -5.84 6.96
N ALA A 86 13.44 -5.13 6.09
CA ALA A 86 12.84 -4.27 5.07
C ALA A 86 12.02 -5.06 4.04
N THR A 87 12.47 -6.27 3.66
CA THR A 87 11.72 -7.16 2.77
C THR A 87 10.41 -7.62 3.42
N ALA A 88 10.46 -8.02 4.70
CA ALA A 88 9.27 -8.39 5.45
C ALA A 88 8.30 -7.22 5.60
N GLU A 89 8.82 -6.00 5.79
CA GLU A 89 8.02 -4.78 5.83
C GLU A 89 7.29 -4.51 4.50
N VAL A 90 7.98 -4.67 3.37
CA VAL A 90 7.37 -4.54 2.03
C VAL A 90 6.20 -5.51 1.87
N GLU A 91 6.36 -6.79 2.26
CA GLU A 91 5.27 -7.77 2.19
C GLU A 91 4.10 -7.40 3.10
N SER A 92 4.38 -6.92 4.31
CA SER A 92 3.35 -6.39 5.22
C SER A 92 2.57 -5.21 4.61
N CYS A 93 3.27 -4.27 3.98
CA CYS A 93 2.64 -3.15 3.28
C CYS A 93 1.83 -3.59 2.06
N ARG A 94 2.30 -4.59 1.29
CA ARG A 94 1.53 -5.18 0.18
C ARG A 94 0.22 -5.80 0.66
N MET A 95 0.27 -6.55 1.76
CA MET A 95 -0.93 -7.10 2.39
C MET A 95 -1.91 -6.00 2.81
N ARG A 96 -1.42 -4.92 3.43
CA ARG A 96 -2.24 -3.75 3.80
C ARG A 96 -2.92 -3.10 2.59
N VAL A 97 -2.19 -2.89 1.49
CA VAL A 97 -2.77 -2.34 0.25
C VAL A 97 -3.89 -3.23 -0.29
N ASN A 98 -3.68 -4.54 -0.31
CA ASN A 98 -4.70 -5.49 -0.77
C ASN A 98 -5.95 -5.43 0.10
N LEU A 99 -5.81 -5.42 1.42
CA LEU A 99 -6.93 -5.31 2.35
C LEU A 99 -7.69 -4.00 2.18
N ALA A 100 -6.99 -2.86 2.08
CA ALA A 100 -7.60 -1.55 1.87
C ALA A 100 -8.36 -1.49 0.54
N ARG A 101 -7.80 -2.08 -0.53
CA ARG A 101 -8.44 -2.18 -1.84
C ARG A 101 -9.73 -3.00 -1.77
N SER A 102 -9.69 -4.17 -1.15
CA SER A 102 -10.88 -5.02 -0.98
C SER A 102 -11.96 -4.32 -0.14
N ALA A 103 -11.58 -3.63 0.94
CA ALA A 103 -12.51 -2.89 1.77
C ALA A 103 -13.18 -1.73 1.01
N LEU A 104 -12.43 -1.02 0.16
CA LEU A 104 -12.98 0.01 -0.72
C LEU A 104 -13.95 -0.58 -1.74
N GLU A 105 -13.58 -1.67 -2.40
CA GLU A 105 -14.44 -2.33 -3.40
C GLU A 105 -15.79 -2.76 -2.80
N VAL A 106 -15.78 -3.31 -1.58
CA VAL A 106 -17.01 -3.67 -0.86
C VAL A 106 -17.88 -2.44 -0.59
N ALA A 107 -17.29 -1.32 -0.15
CA ALA A 107 -18.02 -0.08 0.08
C ALA A 107 -18.61 0.50 -1.22
N GLU A 108 -17.87 0.41 -2.34
CA GLU A 108 -18.33 0.85 -3.66
C GLU A 108 -19.52 0.01 -4.15
N LYS A 109 -19.45 -1.32 -4.02
CA LYS A 109 -20.58 -2.21 -4.35
C LYS A 109 -21.82 -1.91 -3.51
N LEU A 110 -21.63 -1.60 -2.23
CA LEU A 110 -22.75 -1.21 -1.36
C LEU A 110 -23.39 0.11 -1.80
N ALA A 111 -22.58 1.08 -2.23
CA ALA A 111 -23.05 2.36 -2.76
C ALA A 111 -23.82 2.18 -4.06
N GLU A 112 -23.31 1.36 -4.98
CA GLU A 112 -24.00 1.02 -6.22
C GLU A 112 -25.37 0.37 -5.95
N LYS A 113 -25.42 -0.58 -5.00
CA LYS A 113 -26.68 -1.24 -4.62
C LYS A 113 -27.70 -0.24 -4.08
N ARG A 114 -27.29 0.67 -3.18
CA ARG A 114 -28.20 1.70 -2.63
C ARG A 114 -28.67 2.69 -3.68
N ALA A 115 -27.82 3.07 -4.62
CA ALA A 115 -28.21 3.95 -5.72
C ALA A 115 -29.30 3.30 -6.59
N LYS A 116 -29.14 2.00 -6.91
CA LYS A 116 -30.16 1.23 -7.64
C LYS A 116 -31.48 1.13 -6.87
N GLU A 117 -31.43 0.84 -5.57
CA GLU A 117 -32.63 0.79 -4.72
C GLU A 117 -33.37 2.13 -4.67
N GLN A 118 -32.63 3.25 -4.55
CA GLN A 118 -33.22 4.59 -4.56
C GLN A 118 -33.84 4.93 -5.91
N GLN A 119 -33.20 4.55 -7.01
CA GLN A 119 -33.73 4.75 -8.36
C GLN A 119 -35.06 3.99 -8.54
N VAL A 120 -35.11 2.71 -8.18
CA VAL A 120 -36.35 1.91 -8.26
C VAL A 120 -37.47 2.50 -7.40
N LEU A 121 -37.14 3.03 -6.22
CA LEU A 121 -38.14 3.70 -5.37
C LEU A 121 -38.63 5.02 -5.99
N ALA A 122 -37.76 5.78 -6.65
CA ALA A 122 -38.14 6.99 -7.35
C ALA A 122 -39.07 6.68 -8.54
N GLU A 123 -38.71 5.69 -9.36
CA GLU A 123 -39.52 5.22 -10.49
C GLU A 123 -40.92 4.74 -10.03
N LYS A 124 -40.99 3.98 -8.93
CA LYS A 124 -42.27 3.55 -8.35
C LYS A 124 -43.14 4.73 -7.86
N ARG A 125 -42.52 5.77 -7.29
CA ARG A 125 -43.24 6.97 -6.84
C ARG A 125 -43.76 7.78 -8.02
N GLU A 126 -42.96 7.90 -9.07
CA GLU A 126 -43.36 8.57 -10.31
C GLU A 126 -44.52 7.83 -10.97
N GLN A 127 -44.43 6.50 -11.08
CA GLN A 127 -45.51 5.68 -11.62
C GLN A 127 -46.80 5.81 -10.81
N ALA A 128 -46.74 5.72 -9.47
CA ALA A 128 -47.91 5.90 -8.62
C ALA A 128 -48.56 7.29 -8.79
N ALA A 129 -47.75 8.35 -8.93
CA ALA A 129 -48.27 9.69 -9.18
C ALA A 129 -48.97 9.82 -10.54
N LEU A 130 -48.44 9.17 -11.58
CA LEU A 130 -49.07 9.12 -12.91
C LEU A 130 -50.39 8.33 -12.89
N ASP A 131 -50.43 7.21 -12.17
CA ASP A 131 -51.63 6.40 -12.00
C ASP A 131 -52.74 7.17 -11.27
N ASP A 132 -52.39 7.88 -10.19
CA ASP A 132 -53.33 8.73 -9.43
C ASP A 132 -53.92 9.86 -10.29
N LEU A 133 -53.09 10.53 -11.10
CA LEU A 133 -53.53 11.58 -12.03
C LEU A 133 -54.45 11.01 -13.13
N SER A 134 -54.16 9.81 -13.61
CA SER A 134 -54.97 9.13 -14.62
C SER A 134 -56.32 8.69 -14.04
N ALA A 135 -56.34 8.19 -12.81
CA ALA A 135 -57.56 7.83 -12.08
C ALA A 135 -58.44 9.05 -11.79
N GLN A 136 -57.85 10.21 -11.47
CA GLN A 136 -58.60 11.46 -11.33
C GLN A 136 -59.24 11.91 -12.65
N LYS A 137 -58.50 11.88 -13.77
CA LYS A 137 -59.06 12.21 -15.09
C LYS A 137 -60.20 11.27 -15.51
N HIS A 138 -60.09 9.98 -15.21
CA HIS A 138 -61.16 9.00 -15.48
C HIS A 138 -62.37 9.10 -14.55
N ARG A 139 -62.25 9.77 -13.39
CA ARG A 139 -63.39 10.11 -12.51
C ARG A 139 -64.08 11.43 -12.88
N SER A 140 -63.46 12.23 -13.74
CA SER A 140 -64.03 13.48 -14.28
C SER A 140 -64.68 13.39 -15.69
N PRO A 141 -65.39 12.32 -16.11
CA PRO A 141 -66.30 12.39 -17.24
C PRO A 141 -67.73 12.58 -16.74
N GLN A 142 -68.15 13.83 -16.55
CA GLN A 142 -69.52 14.32 -16.70
C GLN A 142 -69.54 15.84 -16.44
N ASP A 143 -69.40 16.60 -17.52
CA ASP A 143 -70.23 17.76 -17.83
C ASP A 143 -70.79 17.53 -19.24
#